data_AF-A0A9E0A0F9-F1
#
_entry.id   AF-A0A9E0A0F9-F1
#
_cell.length_a   1.000
_cell.length_b   1.000
_cell.length_c   1.000
_cell.angle_alpha   90.00
_cell.angle_beta   90.00
_cell.angle_gamma   90.00
#
_symmetry.space_group_name_H-M   'P 1'
#
loop_
_entity.id
_entity.type
_entity.pdbx_description
1 polymer ?
#
loop_
_entity_poly.entity_id
_entity_poly.type
_entity_poly.pdbx_seq_one_letter_code
_entity_poly.pdbx_strand_id
1 'polypeptide(L)' 'MNSKTFSEKDKQMAKKCVECPVCRQARKHQKGLAFWFVKNIEQGICPYCAAYERVYGKKAHEA' A
#
# COMPACT_ATOMS: atom_id res chain seq x y z
N MET A 1 -0.73 15.94 20.53
CA MET A 1 -0.98 14.84 19.59
C MET A 1 -0.46 15.26 18.23
N ASN A 2 0.57 14.58 17.71
CA ASN A 2 1.17 14.93 16.41
C ASN A 2 0.29 14.43 15.28
N SER A 3 -0.75 15.20 14.96
CA SER A 3 -1.61 14.98 13.80
C SER A 3 -0.79 15.17 12.54
N LYS A 4 -0.18 14.10 12.03
CA LYS A 4 0.28 14.05 10.64
C LYS A 4 -0.97 14.29 9.79
N THR A 5 -1.17 15.52 9.36
CA THR A 5 -2.21 15.93 8.41
C THR A 5 -1.81 15.35 7.06
N PHE A 6 -2.09 14.06 6.86
CA PHE A 6 -2.04 13.47 5.53
C PHE A 6 -2.99 14.26 4.64
N SER A 7 -2.51 14.66 3.46
CA SER A 7 -3.35 15.37 2.51
C SER A 7 -4.55 14.49 2.17
N GLU A 8 -5.71 15.09 1.88
CA GLU A 8 -6.84 14.34 1.33
C GLU A 8 -6.44 13.53 0.08
N LYS A 9 -5.42 14.01 -0.66
CA LYS A 9 -4.79 13.26 -1.75
C LYS A 9 -4.11 11.98 -1.26
N ASP A 10 -3.34 12.01 -0.16
CA ASP A 10 -2.69 10.82 0.39
C ASP A 10 -3.73 9.77 0.82
N LYS A 11 -4.83 10.20 1.45
CA LYS A 11 -5.93 9.31 1.84
C LYS A 11 -6.59 8.65 0.63
N GLN A 12 -6.84 9.42 -0.44
CA GLN A 12 -7.41 8.89 -1.69
C GLN A 12 -6.45 7.92 -2.39
N MET A 13 -5.16 8.24 -2.44
CA MET A 13 -4.13 7.36 -2.98
C MET A 13 -4.04 6.05 -2.19
N ALA A 14 -4.07 6.15 -0.85
CA ALA A 14 -4.04 4.98 0.01
C ALA A 14 -5.31 4.12 -0.17
N LYS A 15 -6.50 4.71 -0.36
CA LYS A 15 -7.73 3.98 -0.74
C LYS A 15 -7.57 3.25 -2.07
N LYS A 16 -7.06 3.92 -3.11
CA LYS A 16 -6.76 3.28 -4.41
C LYS A 16 -5.78 2.12 -4.29
N CYS A 17 -4.81 2.20 -3.38
CA CYS A 17 -3.90 1.09 -3.10
C CYS A 17 -4.64 -0.16 -2.60
N VAL A 18 -5.65 0.03 -1.73
CA VAL A 18 -6.48 -1.08 -1.22
C VAL A 18 -7.37 -1.68 -2.31
N GLU A 19 -7.86 -0.85 -3.23
CA GLU A 19 -8.66 -1.30 -4.38
C GLU A 19 -7.81 -1.95 -5.49
N CYS A 20 -6.48 -1.79 -5.45
CA CYS A 20 -5.59 -2.39 -6.43
C CYS A 20 -5.70 -3.92 -6.35
N PRO A 21 -6.10 -4.61 -7.45
CA PRO A 21 -6.27 -6.06 -7.43
C PRO A 21 -4.96 -6.78 -7.11
N VAL A 22 -3.81 -6.25 -7.54
CA VAL A 22 -2.49 -6.83 -7.25
C VAL A 22 -2.15 -6.74 -5.76
N CYS A 23 -2.29 -5.55 -5.16
CA CYS A 23 -2.01 -5.36 -3.72
C CYS A 23 -3.01 -6.15 -2.86
N ARG A 24 -4.28 -6.18 -3.25
CA ARG A 24 -5.33 -6.97 -2.59
C ARG A 24 -5.04 -8.47 -2.67
N GLN A 25 -4.63 -8.98 -3.83
CA GLN A 25 -4.27 -10.39 -4.00
C GLN A 25 -3.03 -10.74 -3.18
N ALA A 26 -2.00 -9.88 -3.23
CA ALA A 26 -0.78 -10.02 -2.45
C ALA A 26 -1.08 -10.06 -0.95
N ARG A 27 -1.95 -9.18 -0.46
CA ARG A 27 -2.37 -9.13 0.94
C ARG A 27 -3.23 -10.32 1.36
N LYS A 28 -4.11 -10.80 0.48
CA LYS A 28 -5.00 -11.94 0.75
C LYS A 28 -4.24 -13.27 0.78
N HIS A 29 -3.28 -13.46 -0.12
CA HIS A 29 -2.56 -14.72 -0.25
C HIS A 29 -1.26 -14.73 0.56
N GLN A 30 -0.60 -13.58 0.78
CA GLN A 30 0.72 -13.43 1.40
C GLN A 30 1.80 -14.40 0.89
N LYS A 31 1.57 -14.99 -0.29
CA LYS A 31 2.43 -16.00 -0.90
C LYS A 31 2.21 -16.03 -2.42
N GLY A 32 3.25 -16.38 -3.16
CA GLY A 32 3.23 -16.48 -4.62
C GLY A 32 3.72 -15.23 -5.35
N LEU A 33 3.60 -15.26 -6.69
CA LEU A 33 4.17 -14.26 -7.59
C LEU A 33 3.66 -12.84 -7.34
N ALA A 34 2.37 -12.67 -7.01
CA ALA A 34 1.81 -11.35 -6.70
C ALA A 34 2.41 -10.75 -5.42
N PHE A 35 2.62 -11.55 -4.39
CA PHE A 35 3.30 -11.11 -3.16
C PHE A 35 4.75 -10.73 -3.43
N TRP A 36 5.47 -11.54 -4.20
CA TRP A 36 6.85 -11.26 -4.57
C TRP A 36 6.97 -10.01 -5.44
N PHE A 37 6.04 -9.80 -6.37
CA PHE A 37 5.98 -8.59 -7.20
C PHE A 37 5.74 -7.34 -6.37
N VAL A 38 4.70 -7.34 -5.51
CA VAL A 38 4.41 -6.20 -4.62
C VAL A 38 5.59 -5.92 -3.70
N LYS A 39 6.18 -6.96 -3.08
CA LYS A 39 7.36 -6.84 -2.22
C LYS A 39 8.56 -6.19 -2.93
N ASN A 40 8.76 -6.47 -4.22
CA ASN A 40 9.85 -5.86 -5.00
C ASN A 40 9.49 -4.46 -5.55
N ILE A 41 8.21 -4.13 -5.78
CA ILE A 41 7.79 -2.85 -6.37
C ILE A 41 7.50 -1.75 -5.33
N GLU A 42 7.26 -2.12 -4.07
CA GLU A 42 6.71 -1.21 -3.05
C GLU A 42 7.63 -0.06 -2.65
N GLN A 43 8.95 -0.24 -2.76
CA GLN A 43 9.90 0.75 -2.23
C GLN A 43 10.23 1.91 -3.18
N GLY A 44 9.84 1.85 -4.46
CA GLY A 44 10.22 2.90 -5.41
C GLY A 44 9.32 3.11 -6.62
N ILE A 45 8.46 2.15 -6.98
CA ILE A 45 7.74 2.19 -8.26
C ILE A 45 6.28 2.62 -8.08
N CYS A 46 5.63 2.23 -6.97
CA CYS A 46 4.21 2.51 -6.77
C CYS A 46 3.99 3.65 -5.76
N PRO A 47 3.60 4.86 -6.22
CA PRO A 47 3.32 5.98 -5.30
C PRO A 47 2.14 5.70 -4.36
N TYR A 48 1.22 4.81 -4.76
CA TYR A 48 0.06 4.43 -3.96
C TYR A 48 0.45 3.57 -2.75
N CYS A 49 1.41 2.64 -2.91
CA CYS A 49 1.87 1.83 -1.79
C CYS A 49 2.64 2.67 -0.77
N ALA A 50 3.47 3.61 -1.24
CA ALA A 50 4.16 4.57 -0.38
C ALA A 50 3.17 5.47 0.39
N ALA A 51 2.07 5.89 -0.26
CA ALA A 51 1.00 6.63 0.38
C ALA A 51 0.25 5.78 1.43
N TYR A 52 -0.01 4.51 1.12
CA TYR A 52 -0.63 3.57 2.06
C TYR A 52 0.25 3.35 3.30
N GLU A 53 1.56 3.14 3.13
CA GLU A 53 2.50 3.00 4.24
C GLU A 53 2.58 4.27 5.08
N ARG A 54 2.54 5.45 4.46
CA ARG A 54 2.50 6.72 5.19
C ARG A 54 1.22 6.89 6.00
N VAL A 55 0.05 6.64 5.40
CA VAL A 55 -1.27 6.89 6.01
C VAL A 55 -1.64 5.82 7.04
N TYR A 56 -1.43 4.55 6.72
CA TYR A 56 -1.82 3.41 7.55
C TYR A 56 -0.69 2.87 8.43
N GLY A 57 0.56 3.28 8.19
CA GLY A 57 1.71 2.85 8.98
C GLY A 57 2.10 1.38 8.78
N LYS A 58 1.61 0.72 7.73
CA LYS A 58 1.88 -0.68 7.41
C LYS A 58 2.04 -0.90 5.92
N LYS A 59 2.82 -1.93 5.53
CA LYS A 59 2.97 -2.31 4.12
C LYS A 59 1.63 -2.73 3.52
N ALA A 60 1.43 -2.46 2.23
CA ALA A 60 0.21 -2.83 1.51
C ALA A 60 0.00 -4.35 1.42
N HIS A 61 1.07 -5.14 1.50
CA HIS A 61 1.02 -6.61 1.48
C HIS A 61 0.92 -7.27 2.86
N GLU A 62 1.19 -6.55 3.95
CA GLU A 62 1.05 -7.06 5.32
C GLU A 62 -0.42 -6.92 5.75
N ALA A 63 -1.05 -8.02 6.19
CA ALA A 63 -2.42 -7.98 6.70
C ALA A 63 -2.46 -7.17 8.00
#